data_AF-A0A354TJL2-F1
#
_entry.id   AF-A0A354TJL2-F1
#
_cell.length_a   1.000
_cell.length_b   1.000
_cell.length_c   1.000
_cell.angle_alpha   90.00
_cell.angle_beta   90.00
_cell.angle_gamma   90.00
#
_symmetry.space_group_name_H-M   'P 1'
#
loop_
_entity.id
_entity.type
_entity.pdbx_description
1 polymer ?
#
loop_
_entity_poly.entity_id
_entity_poly.type
_entity_poly.pdbx_seq_one_letter_code
_entity_poly.pdbx_strand_id
1 'polypeptide(L)'
;MRSVPCLLLALFSTVATGQEIRRTPLVLTQGGTPEQPAVFDGKGMIIDLGIDITDREWLKNGDVWTSRGPLPDHPPVPDTQRAGLFIDEVPVRIMRDRAAEQQSGLAGKIIYTVPAALKPGEMGWAGDGSLYFRWPAEKPPGSARIIQPPAKLASCVAIACSHIIVKNIVAKHAANDGFNIHGHRVGVRLENVKAFSNGDEGISAHETVQMDVLDSEIAWNGSNAGGVADVGDSVTTYTNCELHHNVNAAFFFDGKTHRVTNCVIHHQDKDIVVRGDAVVEQSGVEWRRE
;
A
#
# COMPACT_ATOMS: atom_id res chain seq x y z
N MET A 1 51.66 7.65 49.40
CA MET A 1 50.62 6.68 48.99
C MET A 1 49.33 7.44 48.72
N ARG A 2 48.95 7.64 47.44
CA ARG A 2 47.65 8.18 47.04
C ARG A 2 47.02 7.19 46.08
N SER A 3 45.90 6.62 46.49
CA SER A 3 45.08 5.67 45.74
C SER A 3 44.25 6.39 44.69
N VAL A 4 44.36 5.96 43.43
CA VAL A 4 43.49 6.38 42.33
C VAL A 4 42.31 5.42 42.28
N PRO A 5 41.05 5.88 42.18
CA PRO A 5 39.90 4.98 42.04
C PRO A 5 39.72 4.57 40.57
N CYS A 6 39.65 3.26 40.34
CA CYS A 6 39.21 2.67 39.07
C CYS A 6 37.72 2.97 38.85
N LEU A 7 37.42 3.77 37.83
CA LEU A 7 36.08 3.97 37.31
C LEU A 7 35.72 2.76 36.43
N LEU A 8 34.82 1.88 36.89
CA LEU A 8 34.22 0.85 36.04
C LEU A 8 33.21 1.54 35.11
N LEU A 9 33.53 1.60 33.80
CA LEU A 9 32.53 1.86 32.77
C LEU A 9 31.63 0.63 32.64
N ALA A 10 30.36 0.78 32.99
CA ALA A 10 29.32 -0.16 32.58
C ALA A 10 29.05 0.03 31.08
N LEU A 11 29.49 -0.94 30.27
CA LEU A 11 29.10 -1.05 28.87
C LEU A 11 27.63 -1.48 28.82
N PHE A 12 26.72 -0.54 28.54
CA PHE A 12 25.37 -0.88 28.10
C PHE A 12 25.47 -1.46 26.70
N SER A 13 25.42 -2.79 26.59
CA SER A 13 25.22 -3.48 25.32
C SER A 13 23.78 -3.24 24.87
N THR A 14 23.57 -2.27 23.97
CA THR A 14 22.34 -2.21 23.18
C THR A 14 22.35 -3.43 22.26
N VAL A 15 21.53 -4.42 22.60
CA VAL A 15 21.26 -5.53 21.68
C VAL A 15 20.51 -4.92 20.50
N ALA A 16 21.21 -4.74 19.38
CA ALA A 16 20.57 -4.44 18.11
C ALA A 16 19.70 -5.64 17.75
N THR A 17 18.44 -5.64 18.17
CA THR A 17 17.45 -6.61 17.72
C THR A 17 17.24 -6.34 16.24
N GLY A 18 17.72 -7.24 15.39
CA GLY A 18 17.49 -7.16 13.94
C GLY A 18 15.99 -7.02 13.68
N GLN A 19 15.63 -6.09 12.79
CA GLN A 19 14.26 -5.84 12.42
C GLN A 19 13.65 -7.11 11.81
N GLU A 20 12.53 -7.58 12.36
CA GLU A 20 11.84 -8.77 11.84
C GLU A 20 11.27 -8.47 10.45
N ILE A 21 11.63 -9.29 9.45
CA ILE A 21 11.02 -9.24 8.12
C ILE A 21 10.19 -10.49 7.92
N ARG A 22 8.88 -10.31 7.81
CA ARG A 22 7.90 -11.35 7.54
C ARG A 22 7.52 -11.33 6.06
N ARG A 23 7.53 -12.51 5.43
CA ARG A 23 7.20 -12.72 4.00
C ARG A 23 5.82 -13.36 3.78
N THR A 24 4.99 -13.37 4.82
CA THR A 24 3.65 -13.96 4.80
C THR A 24 2.63 -13.00 5.39
N PRO A 25 1.38 -12.99 4.90
CA PRO A 25 0.31 -12.19 5.48
C PRO A 25 0.13 -12.43 6.99
N LEU A 26 -0.30 -11.38 7.70
CA LEU A 26 -0.73 -11.43 9.09
C LEU A 26 -2.26 -11.31 9.15
N VAL A 27 -2.91 -12.29 9.75
CA VAL A 27 -4.37 -12.26 9.97
C VAL A 27 -4.61 -12.18 11.47
N LEU A 28 -5.25 -11.10 11.91
CA LEU A 28 -5.57 -10.84 13.31
C LEU A 28 -7.03 -11.18 13.55
N THR A 29 -7.28 -12.26 14.27
CA THR A 29 -8.64 -12.78 14.54
C THR A 29 -9.05 -12.68 16.00
N GLN A 30 -8.13 -12.29 16.89
CA GLN A 30 -8.36 -12.22 18.33
C GLN A 30 -8.39 -10.76 18.77
N GLY A 31 -9.56 -10.33 19.24
CA GLY A 31 -9.82 -9.01 19.80
C GLY A 31 -10.00 -9.04 21.31
N GLY A 32 -10.15 -7.85 21.90
CA GLY A 32 -10.45 -7.66 23.32
C GLY A 32 -11.88 -7.16 23.55
N THR A 33 -12.05 -6.37 24.61
CA THR A 33 -13.30 -5.64 24.91
C THR A 33 -13.08 -4.14 24.72
N PRO A 34 -14.14 -3.31 24.69
CA PRO A 34 -13.97 -1.85 24.65
C PRO A 34 -13.06 -1.31 25.77
N GLU A 35 -13.13 -1.90 26.97
CA GLU A 35 -12.37 -1.48 28.15
C GLU A 35 -10.97 -2.07 28.19
N GLN A 36 -10.76 -3.22 27.54
CA GLN A 36 -9.49 -3.94 27.49
C GLN A 36 -9.25 -4.46 26.07
N PRO A 37 -8.88 -3.59 25.12
CA PRO A 37 -8.59 -4.02 23.76
C PRO A 37 -7.36 -4.93 23.73
N ALA A 38 -7.37 -5.89 22.81
CA ALA A 38 -6.18 -6.69 22.53
C ALA A 38 -5.10 -5.78 21.93
N VAL A 39 -3.83 -6.07 22.22
CA VAL A 39 -2.71 -5.30 21.66
C VAL A 39 -1.80 -6.22 20.86
N PHE A 40 -1.68 -5.93 19.57
CA PHE A 40 -0.64 -6.49 18.70
C PHE A 40 0.44 -5.43 18.49
N ASP A 41 1.58 -5.59 19.16
CA ASP A 41 2.76 -4.76 18.94
C ASP A 41 3.74 -5.50 18.03
N GLY A 42 3.88 -5.02 16.79
CA GLY A 42 4.80 -5.55 15.80
C GLY A 42 6.27 -5.27 16.12
N LYS A 43 6.58 -4.41 17.10
CA LYS A 43 7.95 -4.08 17.54
C LYS A 43 8.87 -3.66 16.39
N GLY A 44 8.32 -2.96 15.40
CA GLY A 44 9.03 -2.50 14.21
C GLY A 44 9.11 -3.52 13.08
N MET A 45 8.35 -4.63 13.16
CA MET A 45 8.27 -5.65 12.11
C MET A 45 7.92 -5.04 10.75
N ILE A 46 8.58 -5.53 9.71
CA ILE A 46 8.22 -5.31 8.32
C ILE A 46 7.53 -6.56 7.79
N ILE A 47 6.32 -6.40 7.26
CA ILE A 47 5.66 -7.40 6.43
C ILE A 47 5.86 -6.96 4.99
N ASP A 48 6.72 -7.65 4.25
CA ASP A 48 7.05 -7.33 2.86
C ASP A 48 6.77 -8.56 1.98
N LEU A 49 5.65 -8.51 1.25
CA LEU A 49 5.21 -9.61 0.41
C LEU A 49 5.82 -9.58 -1.01
N GLY A 50 6.67 -8.61 -1.29
CA GLY A 50 7.25 -8.38 -2.61
C GLY A 50 8.21 -9.49 -3.03
N ILE A 51 8.16 -9.82 -4.32
CA ILE A 51 9.05 -10.76 -4.98
C ILE A 51 9.99 -9.94 -5.87
N ASP A 52 11.29 -9.97 -5.57
CA ASP A 52 12.28 -9.30 -6.40
C ASP A 52 12.45 -10.06 -7.72
N ILE A 53 12.15 -9.38 -8.83
CA ILE A 53 12.28 -9.91 -10.19
C ILE A 53 13.25 -9.09 -11.04
N THR A 54 14.14 -8.33 -10.39
CA THR A 54 15.12 -7.46 -11.06
C THR A 54 16.00 -8.22 -12.04
N ASP A 55 16.54 -9.37 -11.60
CA ASP A 55 17.51 -10.17 -12.36
C ASP A 55 16.88 -11.08 -13.42
N ARG A 56 15.57 -10.96 -13.69
CA ARG A 56 14.95 -11.69 -14.79
C ARG A 56 15.54 -11.26 -16.13
N GLU A 57 15.44 -12.14 -17.12
CA GLU A 57 15.83 -11.79 -18.47
C GLU A 57 14.77 -10.86 -19.10
N TRP A 58 15.15 -9.59 -19.26
CA TRP A 58 14.31 -8.54 -19.85
C TRP A 58 14.72 -8.25 -21.29
N LEU A 59 13.74 -8.22 -22.19
CA LEU A 59 13.85 -7.56 -23.48
C LEU A 59 13.75 -6.05 -23.27
N LYS A 60 14.83 -5.33 -23.56
CA LYS A 60 14.96 -3.89 -23.29
C LYS A 60 14.81 -3.11 -24.59
N ASN A 61 13.82 -2.23 -24.66
CA ASN A 61 13.64 -1.28 -25.75
C ASN A 61 13.49 0.13 -25.18
N GLY A 62 14.61 0.83 -24.99
CA GLY A 62 14.65 2.11 -24.29
C GLY A 62 14.13 1.96 -22.85
N ASP A 63 13.09 2.71 -22.52
CA ASP A 63 12.39 2.72 -21.24
C ASP A 63 11.22 1.72 -21.17
N VAL A 64 11.02 0.89 -22.20
CA VAL A 64 10.01 -0.18 -22.19
C VAL A 64 10.71 -1.53 -22.04
N TRP A 65 10.37 -2.26 -21.00
CA TRP A 65 10.96 -3.57 -20.69
C TRP A 65 9.87 -4.65 -20.72
N THR A 66 10.20 -5.80 -21.33
CA THR A 66 9.29 -6.94 -21.48
C THR A 66 9.94 -8.21 -20.97
N SER A 67 9.24 -9.00 -20.17
CA SER A 67 9.73 -10.31 -19.71
C SER A 67 9.82 -11.29 -20.88
N ARG A 68 10.77 -12.23 -20.82
CA ARG A 68 10.79 -13.36 -21.77
C ARG A 68 9.81 -14.43 -21.32
N GLY A 69 8.57 -14.33 -21.79
CA GLY A 69 7.49 -15.24 -21.41
C GLY A 69 6.79 -14.83 -20.12
N PRO A 70 5.74 -15.58 -19.73
CA PRO A 70 4.96 -15.29 -18.54
C PRO A 70 5.77 -15.47 -17.25
N LEU A 71 5.38 -14.72 -16.23
CA LEU A 71 5.91 -14.89 -14.88
C LEU A 71 5.28 -16.15 -14.25
N PRO A 72 6.09 -17.12 -13.77
CA PRO A 72 5.57 -18.34 -13.16
C PRO A 72 4.58 -18.02 -12.03
N ASP A 73 3.44 -18.70 -12.02
CA ASP A 73 2.36 -18.55 -11.03
C ASP A 73 1.72 -17.15 -10.93
N HIS A 74 2.01 -16.25 -11.86
CA HIS A 74 1.50 -14.87 -11.87
C HIS A 74 0.84 -14.55 -13.22
N PRO A 75 -0.42 -14.97 -13.43
CA PRO A 75 -1.14 -14.73 -14.66
C PRO A 75 -1.44 -13.23 -14.86
N PRO A 76 -1.77 -12.81 -16.10
CA PRO A 76 -2.25 -11.45 -16.37
C PRO A 76 -3.41 -11.06 -15.45
N VAL A 77 -3.34 -9.86 -14.89
CA VAL A 77 -4.35 -9.34 -13.97
C VAL A 77 -5.38 -8.52 -14.74
N PRO A 78 -6.68 -8.88 -14.71
CA PRO A 78 -7.73 -8.19 -15.47
C PRO A 78 -8.16 -6.84 -14.85
N ASP A 79 -7.89 -6.72 -13.56
CA ASP A 79 -8.29 -5.61 -12.71
C ASP A 79 -7.28 -4.46 -12.80
N THR A 80 -7.78 -3.26 -13.09
CA THR A 80 -6.99 -2.03 -13.21
C THR A 80 -7.04 -1.20 -11.93
N GLN A 81 -7.75 -1.65 -10.90
CA GLN A 81 -7.86 -0.94 -9.62
C GLN A 81 -6.50 -0.80 -8.94
N ARG A 82 -5.62 -1.77 -9.09
CA ARG A 82 -4.35 -1.90 -8.38
C ARG A 82 -3.12 -1.78 -9.27
N ALA A 83 -1.97 -1.49 -8.66
CA ALA A 83 -0.66 -1.65 -9.30
C ALA A 83 -0.34 -3.13 -9.53
N GLY A 84 0.32 -3.42 -10.66
CA GLY A 84 0.75 -4.78 -11.00
C GLY A 84 2.22 -5.05 -10.69
N LEU A 85 3.00 -4.00 -10.41
CA LEU A 85 4.44 -4.02 -10.17
C LEU A 85 4.85 -2.75 -9.42
N PHE A 86 6.03 -2.76 -8.78
CA PHE A 86 6.71 -1.59 -8.26
C PHE A 86 8.15 -1.48 -8.81
N ILE A 87 8.61 -0.25 -9.00
CA ILE A 87 10.01 0.08 -9.29
C ILE A 87 10.59 0.80 -8.08
N ASP A 88 11.41 0.08 -7.30
CA ASP A 88 11.56 0.29 -5.86
C ASP A 88 10.19 0.44 -5.19
N GLU A 89 9.85 1.63 -4.70
CA GLU A 89 8.56 1.90 -4.07
C GLU A 89 7.51 2.36 -5.09
N VAL A 90 7.91 2.83 -6.28
CA VAL A 90 7.01 3.52 -7.22
C VAL A 90 6.03 2.53 -7.86
N PRO A 91 4.71 2.71 -7.70
CA PRO A 91 3.71 1.81 -8.28
C PRO A 91 3.65 1.93 -9.80
N VAL A 92 3.57 0.79 -10.48
CA VAL A 92 3.37 0.69 -11.93
C VAL A 92 1.96 0.16 -12.20
N ARG A 93 1.17 0.94 -12.92
CA ARG A 93 -0.28 0.76 -13.06
C ARG A 93 -0.66 -0.09 -14.25
N ILE A 94 -1.62 -0.98 -14.04
CA ILE A 94 -2.17 -1.82 -15.11
C ILE A 94 -3.08 -0.97 -16.00
N MET A 95 -2.81 -0.93 -17.30
CA MET A 95 -3.57 -0.12 -18.25
C MET A 95 -4.29 -0.95 -19.31
N ARG A 96 -5.58 -0.65 -19.48
CA ARG A 96 -6.47 -1.26 -20.49
C ARG A 96 -6.80 -0.27 -21.58
N ASP A 97 -6.81 -0.75 -22.82
CA ASP A 97 -7.29 -0.02 -23.98
C ASP A 97 -8.81 -0.19 -24.10
N ARG A 98 -9.56 0.63 -23.36
CA ARG A 98 -11.03 0.58 -23.32
C ARG A 98 -11.67 0.83 -24.68
N ALA A 99 -11.02 1.63 -25.53
CA ALA A 99 -11.52 1.90 -26.88
C ALA A 99 -11.38 0.64 -27.76
N ALA A 100 -10.23 -0.03 -27.73
CA ALA A 100 -10.06 -1.30 -28.44
C ALA A 100 -10.98 -2.40 -27.90
N GLU A 101 -11.21 -2.46 -26.58
CA GLU A 101 -12.17 -3.39 -25.98
C GLU A 101 -13.57 -3.19 -26.56
N GLN A 102 -14.05 -1.94 -26.58
CA GLN A 102 -15.36 -1.59 -27.13
C GLN A 102 -15.43 -1.91 -28.63
N GLN A 103 -14.40 -1.57 -29.41
CA GLN A 103 -14.34 -1.84 -30.85
C GLN A 103 -14.31 -3.33 -31.17
N SER A 104 -13.81 -4.18 -30.26
CA SER A 104 -13.78 -5.62 -30.48
C SER A 104 -15.17 -6.25 -30.55
N GLY A 105 -16.19 -5.61 -29.97
CA GLY A 105 -17.55 -6.13 -29.88
C GLY A 105 -17.71 -7.38 -29.00
N LEU A 106 -16.65 -7.84 -28.33
CA LEU A 106 -16.65 -9.03 -27.50
C LEU A 106 -16.82 -8.64 -26.03
N ALA A 107 -17.99 -8.96 -25.47
CA ALA A 107 -18.29 -8.68 -24.06
C ALA A 107 -17.24 -9.32 -23.14
N GLY A 108 -16.70 -8.52 -22.22
CA GLY A 108 -15.72 -8.98 -21.24
C GLY A 108 -14.31 -9.20 -21.78
N LYS A 109 -14.05 -8.97 -23.08
CA LYS A 109 -12.69 -9.03 -23.62
C LYS A 109 -11.81 -7.97 -22.96
N ILE A 110 -10.61 -8.40 -22.56
CA ILE A 110 -9.60 -7.53 -21.98
C ILE A 110 -8.53 -7.28 -23.02
N ILE A 111 -8.24 -6.00 -23.25
CA ILE A 111 -7.16 -5.57 -24.13
C ILE A 111 -6.31 -4.59 -23.34
N TYR A 112 -5.04 -4.94 -23.13
CA TYR A 112 -4.08 -4.06 -22.47
C TYR A 112 -3.57 -2.99 -23.44
N THR A 113 -3.23 -1.83 -22.92
CA THR A 113 -2.57 -0.76 -23.69
C THR A 113 -1.27 -1.30 -24.26
N VAL A 114 -1.07 -1.17 -25.58
CA VAL A 114 0.12 -1.70 -26.26
C VAL A 114 1.40 -0.99 -25.78
N PRO A 115 2.58 -1.64 -25.82
CA PRO A 115 3.82 -1.09 -25.26
C PRO A 115 4.20 0.31 -25.77
N ALA A 116 3.95 0.58 -27.06
CA ALA A 116 4.24 1.87 -27.67
C ALA A 116 3.35 3.02 -27.14
N ALA A 117 2.17 2.72 -26.59
CA ALA A 117 1.22 3.68 -26.08
C ALA A 117 1.24 3.82 -24.54
N LEU A 118 2.00 2.99 -23.83
CA LEU A 118 2.18 3.14 -22.39
C LEU A 118 2.81 4.49 -22.05
N LYS A 119 2.33 5.14 -21.00
CA LYS A 119 2.99 6.28 -20.34
C LYS A 119 3.98 5.77 -19.28
N PRO A 120 4.92 6.61 -18.80
CA PRO A 120 5.82 6.23 -17.71
C PRO A 120 5.03 5.75 -16.49
N GLY A 121 5.45 4.64 -15.88
CA GLY A 121 4.75 4.04 -14.74
C GLY A 121 3.51 3.24 -15.11
N GLU A 122 3.32 2.88 -16.38
CA GLU A 122 2.23 2.00 -16.84
C GLU A 122 2.74 0.63 -17.29
N MET A 123 1.87 -0.39 -17.24
CA MET A 123 2.16 -1.77 -17.63
C MET A 123 0.97 -2.48 -18.28
N GLY A 124 1.26 -3.64 -18.87
CA GLY A 124 0.28 -4.57 -19.41
C GLY A 124 0.89 -5.95 -19.67
N TRP A 125 0.09 -6.81 -20.31
CA TRP A 125 0.53 -8.16 -20.70
C TRP A 125 0.32 -8.40 -22.18
N ALA A 126 1.28 -9.07 -22.81
CA ALA A 126 1.18 -9.54 -24.17
C ALA A 126 0.29 -10.80 -24.26
N GLY A 127 -0.08 -11.19 -25.48
CA GLY A 127 -0.98 -12.33 -25.71
C GLY A 127 -0.44 -13.69 -25.24
N ASP A 128 0.88 -13.83 -25.09
CA ASP A 128 1.56 -15.00 -24.54
C ASP A 128 1.70 -14.97 -23.01
N GLY A 129 1.20 -13.92 -22.36
CA GLY A 129 1.31 -13.69 -20.93
C GLY A 129 2.62 -13.01 -20.50
N SER A 130 3.51 -12.62 -21.43
CA SER A 130 4.68 -11.82 -21.10
C SER A 130 4.28 -10.47 -20.52
N LEU A 131 4.90 -10.10 -19.41
CA LEU A 131 4.71 -8.79 -18.77
C LEU A 131 5.50 -7.73 -19.53
N TYR A 132 4.91 -6.57 -19.77
CA TYR A 132 5.67 -5.39 -20.21
C TYR A 132 5.29 -4.16 -19.40
N PHE A 133 6.25 -3.26 -19.21
CA PHE A 133 6.04 -2.00 -18.53
C PHE A 133 6.94 -0.90 -19.09
N ARG A 134 6.53 0.35 -18.88
CA ARG A 134 7.38 1.51 -19.11
C ARG A 134 7.90 2.03 -17.78
N TRP A 135 9.20 2.24 -17.68
CA TRP A 135 9.84 2.77 -16.47
C TRP A 135 9.19 4.10 -16.04
N PRO A 136 9.02 4.35 -14.73
CA PRO A 136 8.58 5.64 -14.22
C PRO A 136 9.51 6.78 -14.64
N ALA A 137 8.98 7.99 -14.81
CA ALA A 137 9.73 9.13 -15.33
C ALA A 137 10.87 9.54 -14.39
N GLU A 138 10.69 9.33 -13.10
CA GLU A 138 11.61 9.61 -12.00
C GLU A 138 12.71 8.55 -11.82
N LYS A 139 12.66 7.44 -12.57
CA LYS A 139 13.63 6.33 -12.44
C LYS A 139 14.28 6.00 -13.79
N PRO A 140 15.60 6.22 -13.94
CA PRO A 140 16.32 5.74 -15.11
C PRO A 140 16.18 4.23 -15.30
N PRO A 141 16.00 3.72 -16.54
CA PRO A 141 15.88 2.29 -16.78
C PRO A 141 17.07 1.48 -16.25
N GLY A 142 16.78 0.48 -15.42
CA GLY A 142 17.77 -0.40 -14.79
C GLY A 142 18.45 0.16 -13.53
N SER A 143 17.99 1.29 -12.99
CA SER A 143 18.58 1.92 -11.79
C SER A 143 17.94 1.48 -10.46
N ALA A 144 16.84 0.74 -10.52
CA ALA A 144 16.02 0.39 -9.36
C ALA A 144 15.56 -1.07 -9.40
N ARG A 145 15.13 -1.57 -8.24
CA ARG A 145 14.59 -2.93 -8.14
C ARG A 145 13.24 -3.02 -8.82
N ILE A 146 12.96 -4.19 -9.39
CA ILE A 146 11.68 -4.52 -10.02
C ILE A 146 10.98 -5.49 -9.08
N ILE A 147 9.92 -5.04 -8.41
CA ILE A 147 9.25 -5.79 -7.35
C ILE A 147 7.85 -6.17 -7.81
N GLN A 148 7.58 -7.47 -7.77
CA GLN A 148 6.29 -8.03 -8.10
C GLN A 148 5.49 -8.32 -6.81
N PRO A 149 4.23 -7.85 -6.69
CA PRO A 149 3.35 -8.31 -5.61
C PRO A 149 3.07 -9.82 -5.72
N PRO A 150 2.73 -10.51 -4.61
CA PRO A 150 2.40 -11.93 -4.65
C PRO A 150 1.17 -12.19 -5.53
N ALA A 151 1.02 -13.42 -6.02
CA ALA A 151 -0.20 -13.81 -6.71
C ALA A 151 -1.46 -13.66 -5.80
N LYS A 152 -2.63 -13.54 -6.44
CA LYS A 152 -3.96 -13.37 -5.80
C LYS A 152 -4.12 -11.97 -5.16
N LEU A 153 -5.06 -11.83 -4.21
CA LEU A 153 -5.41 -10.58 -3.53
C LEU A 153 -4.92 -10.63 -2.07
N ALA A 154 -3.63 -10.90 -1.87
CA ALA A 154 -3.06 -10.95 -0.53
C ALA A 154 -2.82 -9.53 0.00
N SER A 155 -3.41 -9.21 1.15
CA SER A 155 -3.07 -8.03 1.96
C SER A 155 -1.93 -8.35 2.94
N CYS A 156 -1.16 -7.35 3.37
CA CYS A 156 -0.12 -7.56 4.40
C CYS A 156 -0.74 -7.88 5.75
N VAL A 157 -1.70 -7.08 6.19
CA VAL A 157 -2.43 -7.24 7.46
C VAL A 157 -3.93 -7.28 7.18
N ALA A 158 -4.60 -8.34 7.62
CA ALA A 158 -6.05 -8.44 7.64
C ALA A 158 -6.56 -8.44 9.08
N ILE A 159 -7.42 -7.48 9.44
CA ILE A 159 -7.98 -7.38 10.79
C ILE A 159 -9.42 -7.89 10.79
N ALA A 160 -9.62 -9.05 11.41
CA ALA A 160 -10.88 -9.79 11.43
C ALA A 160 -11.51 -9.85 12.84
N CYS A 161 -11.21 -8.87 13.70
CA CYS A 161 -11.74 -8.77 15.06
C CYS A 161 -12.02 -7.31 15.46
N SER A 162 -12.81 -7.12 16.52
CA SER A 162 -13.06 -5.81 17.15
C SER A 162 -12.14 -5.59 18.35
N HIS A 163 -12.04 -4.35 18.82
CA HIS A 163 -11.32 -3.96 20.04
C HIS A 163 -9.87 -4.43 20.03
N ILE A 164 -9.11 -3.94 19.05
CA ILE A 164 -7.70 -4.28 18.87
C ILE A 164 -6.90 -3.02 18.55
N ILE A 165 -5.72 -2.93 19.18
CA ILE A 165 -4.68 -1.95 18.87
C ILE A 165 -3.57 -2.69 18.12
N VAL A 166 -3.27 -2.26 16.90
CA VAL A 166 -2.18 -2.78 16.08
C VAL A 166 -1.15 -1.69 15.92
N LYS A 167 0.11 -1.94 16.30
CA LYS A 167 1.14 -0.89 16.28
C LYS A 167 2.51 -1.35 15.85
N ASN A 168 3.31 -0.39 15.37
CA ASN A 168 4.71 -0.57 15.00
C ASN A 168 4.92 -1.64 13.90
N ILE A 169 4.14 -1.56 12.82
CA ILE A 169 4.25 -2.45 11.65
C ILE A 169 4.45 -1.62 10.39
N VAL A 170 5.37 -2.07 9.53
CA VAL A 170 5.48 -1.60 8.14
C VAL A 170 4.91 -2.67 7.20
N ALA A 171 3.90 -2.34 6.42
CA ALA A 171 3.25 -3.21 5.44
C ALA A 171 3.65 -2.80 4.01
N LYS A 172 4.22 -3.74 3.25
CA LYS A 172 4.76 -3.48 1.90
C LYS A 172 4.44 -4.54 0.87
N HIS A 173 4.25 -4.09 -0.38
CA HIS A 173 4.20 -4.92 -1.58
C HIS A 173 3.15 -6.03 -1.52
N ALA A 174 2.05 -5.79 -0.80
CA ALA A 174 0.85 -6.60 -0.92
C ALA A 174 0.31 -6.52 -2.35
N ALA A 175 -0.38 -7.57 -2.79
CA ALA A 175 -1.11 -7.53 -4.06
C ALA A 175 -2.47 -6.83 -3.92
N ASN A 176 -2.94 -6.71 -2.68
CA ASN A 176 -4.11 -5.96 -2.27
C ASN A 176 -3.63 -4.85 -1.31
N ASP A 177 -4.30 -4.63 -0.19
CA ASP A 177 -3.98 -3.54 0.73
C ASP A 177 -2.81 -3.82 1.69
N GLY A 178 -2.24 -2.76 2.24
CA GLY A 178 -1.35 -2.87 3.41
C GLY A 178 -2.10 -3.34 4.66
N PHE A 179 -3.17 -2.63 5.04
CA PHE A 179 -4.07 -2.96 6.13
C PHE A 179 -5.51 -3.02 5.61
N ASN A 180 -6.09 -4.21 5.61
CA ASN A 180 -7.42 -4.44 5.10
C ASN A 180 -8.38 -4.84 6.25
N ILE A 181 -9.45 -4.08 6.42
CA ILE A 181 -10.48 -4.30 7.44
C ILE A 181 -11.87 -4.35 6.80
N HIS A 182 -12.54 -5.50 6.91
CA HIS A 182 -13.90 -5.73 6.41
C HIS A 182 -14.90 -6.14 7.51
N GLY A 183 -16.17 -5.89 7.22
CA GLY A 183 -17.34 -6.37 7.94
C GLY A 183 -17.77 -5.44 9.06
N HIS A 184 -18.22 -6.05 10.16
CA HIS A 184 -18.57 -5.31 11.37
C HIS A 184 -17.42 -5.41 12.37
N ARG A 185 -16.58 -4.38 12.41
CA ARG A 185 -15.42 -4.25 13.32
C ARG A 185 -15.48 -2.90 13.99
N VAL A 186 -15.35 -2.88 15.32
CA VAL A 186 -15.42 -1.64 16.09
C VAL A 186 -14.24 -1.55 17.04
N GLY A 187 -13.79 -0.35 17.38
CA GLY A 187 -12.65 -0.14 18.25
C GLY A 187 -11.34 -0.71 17.68
N VAL A 188 -11.17 -0.63 16.35
CA VAL A 188 -9.88 -0.92 15.70
C VAL A 188 -9.00 0.33 15.83
N ARG A 189 -7.75 0.17 16.24
CA ARG A 189 -6.78 1.27 16.32
C ARG A 189 -5.49 0.85 15.65
N LEU A 190 -5.02 1.66 14.72
CA LEU A 190 -3.71 1.53 14.09
C LEU A 190 -2.80 2.65 14.62
N GLU A 191 -1.68 2.32 15.25
CA GLU A 191 -0.79 3.31 15.88
C GLU A 191 0.64 3.14 15.38
N ASN A 192 1.26 4.21 14.87
CA ASN A 192 2.62 4.16 14.34
C ASN A 192 2.81 3.01 13.32
N VAL A 193 1.88 2.93 12.35
CA VAL A 193 1.97 1.97 11.25
C VAL A 193 2.40 2.68 9.97
N LYS A 194 2.98 1.91 9.05
CA LYS A 194 3.39 2.39 7.75
C LYS A 194 2.84 1.48 6.66
N ALA A 195 2.20 2.05 5.65
CA ALA A 195 1.64 1.31 4.52
C ALA A 195 2.23 1.84 3.22
N PHE A 196 3.20 1.09 2.68
CA PHE A 196 3.99 1.51 1.53
C PHE A 196 3.84 0.56 0.36
N SER A 197 3.64 1.10 -0.85
CA SER A 197 3.79 0.32 -2.07
C SER A 197 2.96 -0.95 -2.06
N ASN A 198 1.71 -0.86 -1.60
CA ASN A 198 0.75 -1.95 -1.69
C ASN A 198 -0.02 -1.83 -3.01
N GLY A 199 -0.46 -2.97 -3.55
CA GLY A 199 -1.06 -3.04 -4.88
C GLY A 199 -2.34 -2.21 -4.94
N ASP A 200 -3.18 -2.35 -3.92
CA ASP A 200 -4.40 -1.54 -3.74
C ASP A 200 -4.12 -0.40 -2.74
N GLU A 201 -5.00 -0.17 -1.76
CA GLU A 201 -4.80 0.90 -0.77
C GLU A 201 -3.68 0.59 0.23
N GLY A 202 -3.15 1.62 0.87
CA GLY A 202 -2.31 1.41 2.05
C GLY A 202 -3.14 0.93 3.24
N ILE A 203 -4.28 1.58 3.49
CA ILE A 203 -5.23 1.24 4.57
C ILE A 203 -6.65 1.35 4.03
N SER A 204 -7.52 0.39 4.35
CA SER A 204 -8.95 0.48 4.01
C SER A 204 -9.87 0.00 5.12
N ALA A 205 -10.99 0.70 5.27
CA ALA A 205 -12.10 0.32 6.13
C ALA A 205 -13.38 0.16 5.31
N HIS A 206 -13.94 -1.04 5.32
CA HIS A 206 -15.14 -1.36 4.53
C HIS A 206 -16.37 -1.63 5.40
N GLU A 207 -17.54 -1.61 4.77
CA GLU A 207 -18.84 -1.92 5.39
C GLU A 207 -19.15 -1.09 6.63
N THR A 208 -18.98 -1.59 7.86
CA THR A 208 -19.39 -0.88 9.09
C THR A 208 -18.22 -0.73 10.08
N VAL A 209 -17.01 -0.72 9.55
CA VAL A 209 -15.78 -0.61 10.33
C VAL A 209 -15.72 0.73 11.05
N GLN A 210 -15.33 0.71 12.33
CA GLN A 210 -14.98 1.88 13.12
C GLN A 210 -13.50 1.80 13.52
N MET A 211 -12.71 2.77 13.05
CA MET A 211 -11.25 2.70 13.16
C MET A 211 -10.61 4.07 13.43
N ASP A 212 -9.64 4.08 14.33
CA ASP A 212 -8.72 5.22 14.50
C ASP A 212 -7.34 4.86 13.95
N VAL A 213 -6.70 5.79 13.26
CA VAL A 213 -5.33 5.68 12.74
C VAL A 213 -4.53 6.86 13.29
N LEU A 214 -3.41 6.58 13.95
CA LEU A 214 -2.60 7.56 14.67
C LEU A 214 -1.13 7.46 14.26
N ASP A 215 -0.50 8.62 14.08
CA ASP A 215 0.96 8.76 13.91
C ASP A 215 1.53 7.85 12.80
N SER A 216 0.80 7.73 11.68
CA SER A 216 1.05 6.72 10.64
C SER A 216 1.38 7.33 9.28
N GLU A 217 2.06 6.57 8.42
CA GLU A 217 2.52 7.02 7.10
C GLU A 217 1.97 6.12 5.99
N ILE A 218 1.33 6.73 4.97
CA ILE A 218 0.67 6.00 3.89
C ILE A 218 1.13 6.55 2.53
N ALA A 219 1.93 5.76 1.81
CA ALA A 219 2.60 6.25 0.62
C ALA A 219 2.82 5.23 -0.49
N TRP A 220 2.94 5.73 -1.72
CA TRP A 220 3.24 4.93 -2.92
C TRP A 220 2.28 3.77 -3.20
N ASN A 221 1.07 3.80 -2.65
CA ASN A 221 0.09 2.74 -2.86
C ASN A 221 -0.57 2.84 -4.25
N GLY A 222 -0.86 1.67 -4.82
CA GLY A 222 -1.20 1.48 -6.23
C GLY A 222 -2.66 1.65 -6.59
N SER A 223 -3.54 1.83 -5.60
CA SER A 223 -4.98 1.93 -5.79
C SER A 223 -5.41 3.13 -6.64
N ASN A 224 -6.40 2.89 -7.50
CA ASN A 224 -7.15 3.93 -8.19
C ASN A 224 -8.01 4.77 -7.25
N ALA A 225 -8.33 4.34 -6.03
CA ALA A 225 -8.95 5.18 -5.03
C ALA A 225 -7.90 6.09 -4.37
N GLY A 226 -6.78 5.52 -3.92
CA GLY A 226 -5.69 6.29 -3.32
C GLY A 226 -4.89 5.57 -2.25
N GLY A 227 -4.27 6.33 -1.34
CA GLY A 227 -3.58 5.79 -0.17
C GLY A 227 -4.54 5.16 0.84
N VAL A 228 -5.69 5.80 1.03
CA VAL A 228 -6.78 5.32 1.89
C VAL A 228 -8.06 5.23 1.08
N ALA A 229 -8.83 4.16 1.29
CA ALA A 229 -10.22 4.07 0.85
C ALA A 229 -11.10 3.53 1.98
N ASP A 230 -11.89 4.41 2.58
CA ASP A 230 -12.90 4.03 3.55
C ASP A 230 -14.27 4.15 2.90
N VAL A 231 -15.01 3.04 2.87
CA VAL A 231 -16.23 2.92 2.08
C VAL A 231 -17.36 2.25 2.87
N GLY A 232 -18.58 2.42 2.37
CA GLY A 232 -19.78 1.94 3.04
C GLY A 232 -20.10 2.77 4.29
N ASP A 233 -20.71 2.14 5.27
CA ASP A 233 -21.08 2.74 6.55
C ASP A 233 -19.92 2.85 7.55
N SER A 234 -18.67 2.94 7.07
CA SER A 234 -17.48 3.03 7.92
C SER A 234 -17.35 4.41 8.58
N VAL A 235 -16.75 4.43 9.78
CA VAL A 235 -16.51 5.66 10.54
C VAL A 235 -15.05 5.66 10.97
N THR A 236 -14.27 6.60 10.44
CA THR A 236 -12.81 6.58 10.63
C THR A 236 -12.25 7.91 11.10
N THR A 237 -11.16 7.86 11.86
CA THR A 237 -10.41 9.05 12.28
C THR A 237 -8.94 8.84 11.96
N TYR A 238 -8.33 9.78 11.26
CA TYR A 238 -6.89 9.82 11.00
C TYR A 238 -6.30 11.02 11.75
N THR A 239 -5.33 10.77 12.63
CA THR A 239 -4.69 11.79 13.45
C THR A 239 -3.18 11.75 13.28
N ASN A 240 -2.54 12.90 13.04
CA ASN A 240 -1.09 13.03 12.86
C ASN A 240 -0.53 12.08 11.79
N CYS A 241 -1.28 11.84 10.72
CA CYS A 241 -0.84 10.94 9.65
C CYS A 241 -0.18 11.71 8.51
N GLU A 242 0.76 11.08 7.82
CA GLU A 242 1.41 11.62 6.63
C GLU A 242 1.05 10.79 5.41
N LEU A 243 0.60 11.45 4.34
CA LEU A 243 0.13 10.79 3.11
C LEU A 243 0.75 11.44 1.88
N HIS A 244 1.43 10.64 1.07
CA HIS A 244 2.10 11.14 -0.13
C HIS A 244 2.31 10.11 -1.23
N HIS A 245 2.50 10.59 -2.46
CA HIS A 245 2.91 9.79 -3.62
C HIS A 245 2.01 8.57 -3.92
N ASN A 246 0.75 8.57 -3.47
CA ASN A 246 -0.19 7.50 -3.80
C ASN A 246 -0.69 7.71 -5.24
N VAL A 247 -1.09 6.64 -5.93
CA VAL A 247 -1.46 6.70 -7.36
C VAL A 247 -2.59 7.69 -7.67
N ASN A 248 -3.48 7.94 -6.71
CA ASN A 248 -4.61 8.86 -6.89
C ASN A 248 -4.80 9.78 -5.69
N ALA A 249 -5.79 9.52 -4.82
CA ALA A 249 -6.04 10.39 -3.68
C ALA A 249 -5.13 10.07 -2.48
N ALA A 250 -4.91 11.04 -1.59
CA ALA A 250 -4.44 10.73 -0.24
C ALA A 250 -5.53 9.94 0.50
N PHE A 251 -6.73 10.51 0.54
CA PHE A 251 -7.93 9.91 1.12
C PHE A 251 -9.06 9.80 0.11
N PHE A 252 -9.69 8.63 0.05
CA PHE A 252 -10.98 8.42 -0.58
C PHE A 252 -11.99 8.01 0.51
N PHE A 253 -13.04 8.80 0.67
CA PHE A 253 -14.08 8.58 1.67
C PHE A 253 -15.45 8.46 1.01
N ASP A 254 -16.20 7.43 1.39
CA ASP A 254 -17.56 7.19 0.92
C ASP A 254 -18.44 6.73 2.08
N GLY A 255 -19.71 7.13 2.03
CA GLY A 255 -20.73 6.71 2.99
C GLY A 255 -20.87 7.57 4.25
N LYS A 256 -20.25 7.21 5.39
CA LYS A 256 -20.55 7.84 6.70
C LYS A 256 -19.62 8.99 7.11
N THR A 257 -18.97 8.93 8.28
CA THR A 257 -18.31 10.09 8.89
C THR A 257 -16.85 9.81 9.09
N HIS A 258 -16.02 10.71 8.60
CA HIS A 258 -14.58 10.61 8.62
C HIS A 258 -13.98 11.86 9.24
N ARG A 259 -12.86 11.71 9.95
CA ARG A 259 -12.11 12.82 10.53
C ARG A 259 -10.66 12.78 10.09
N VAL A 260 -10.13 13.93 9.70
CA VAL A 260 -8.70 14.10 9.36
C VAL A 260 -8.15 15.24 10.22
N THR A 261 -7.29 14.90 11.17
CA THR A 261 -6.78 15.84 12.17
C THR A 261 -5.26 15.88 12.17
N ASN A 262 -4.67 17.06 12.01
CA ASN A 262 -3.22 17.29 12.06
C ASN A 262 -2.43 16.42 11.08
N CYS A 263 -3.03 16.03 9.95
CA CYS A 263 -2.35 15.24 8.93
C CYS A 263 -1.55 16.12 7.97
N VAL A 264 -0.49 15.57 7.41
CA VAL A 264 0.30 16.20 6.34
C VAL A 264 0.00 15.49 5.02
N ILE A 265 -0.39 16.24 4.01
CA ILE A 265 -0.64 15.73 2.66
C ILE A 265 0.29 16.45 1.68
N HIS A 266 1.10 15.69 0.94
CA HIS A 266 2.04 16.26 -0.02
C HIS A 266 2.31 15.30 -1.19
N HIS A 267 2.75 15.85 -2.33
CA HIS A 267 3.02 15.04 -3.54
C HIS A 267 1.84 14.10 -3.89
N GLN A 268 0.62 14.65 -3.81
CA GLN A 268 -0.60 13.96 -4.20
C GLN A 268 -1.30 14.74 -5.29
N ASP A 269 -1.84 14.02 -6.28
CA ASP A 269 -2.67 14.63 -7.31
C ASP A 269 -4.03 15.07 -6.74
N LYS A 270 -4.54 14.34 -5.75
CA LYS A 270 -5.80 14.64 -5.06
C LYS A 270 -5.62 14.46 -3.56
N ASP A 271 -6.03 15.44 -2.78
CA ASP A 271 -5.87 15.38 -1.33
C ASP A 271 -6.94 14.49 -0.70
N ILE A 272 -8.21 14.92 -0.76
CA ILE A 272 -9.37 14.20 -0.20
C ILE A 272 -10.45 14.13 -1.27
N VAL A 273 -10.88 12.92 -1.61
CA VAL A 273 -12.02 12.64 -2.49
C VAL A 273 -13.17 12.13 -1.63
N VAL A 274 -14.32 12.79 -1.75
CA VAL A 274 -15.54 12.42 -1.01
C VAL A 274 -16.60 11.97 -1.99
N ARG A 275 -17.24 10.83 -1.72
CA ARG A 275 -18.34 10.26 -2.52
C ARG A 275 -19.55 10.01 -1.63
N GLY A 276 -20.73 10.04 -2.26
CA GLY A 276 -21.99 9.73 -1.60
C GLY A 276 -22.32 10.74 -0.51
N ASP A 277 -22.81 10.24 0.62
CA ASP A 277 -23.23 11.06 1.75
C ASP A 277 -22.13 11.24 2.81
N ALA A 278 -20.88 10.95 2.46
CA ALA A 278 -19.77 11.03 3.40
C ALA A 278 -19.57 12.46 3.93
N VAL A 279 -19.45 12.55 5.25
CA VAL A 279 -19.12 13.78 5.97
C VAL A 279 -17.68 13.70 6.43
N VAL A 280 -16.87 14.71 6.07
CA VAL A 280 -15.46 14.77 6.46
C VAL A 280 -15.22 16.00 7.31
N GLU A 281 -14.85 15.79 8.58
CA GLU A 281 -14.37 16.86 9.46
C GLU A 281 -12.85 16.97 9.32
N GLN A 282 -12.35 18.19 9.14
CA GLN A 282 -10.92 18.45 8.94
C GLN A 282 -10.44 19.51 9.93
N SER A 283 -9.30 19.26 10.58
CA SER A 283 -8.70 20.22 11.51
C SER A 283 -7.18 20.11 11.50
N GLY A 284 -6.48 21.24 11.42
CA GLY A 284 -5.00 21.27 11.48
C GLY A 284 -4.28 20.54 10.33
N VAL A 285 -4.97 20.23 9.23
CA VAL A 285 -4.35 19.57 8.07
C VAL A 285 -3.38 20.53 7.37
N GLU A 286 -2.19 20.04 7.06
CA GLU A 286 -1.16 20.76 6.31
C GLU A 286 -1.06 20.20 4.89
N TRP A 287 -1.21 21.06 3.88
CA TRP A 287 -1.03 20.71 2.47
C TRP A 287 0.27 21.30 1.95
N ARG A 288 1.20 20.45 1.52
CA ARG A 288 2.44 20.89 0.87
C ARG A 288 2.37 20.54 -0.61
N ARG A 289 2.26 21.60 -1.44
CA ARG A 289 2.37 21.49 -2.89
C ARG A 289 3.84 21.70 -3.24
N GLU A 290 4.55 20.63 -3.54
CA GLU A 290 5.87 20.67 -4.18
C GLU A 290 5.72 20.28 -5.65
#